data_AF-X1QHR9-F1
#
_entry.id   AF-X1QHR9-F1
#
_cell.length_a   1.000
_cell.length_b   1.000
_cell.length_c   1.000
_cell.angle_alpha   90.00
_cell.angle_beta   90.00
_cell.angle_gamma   90.00
#
_symmetry.space_group_name_H-M   'P 1'
#
loop_
_entity.id
_entity.type
_entity.pdbx_description
1 polymer ?
#
loop_
_entity_poly.entity_id
_entity_poly.type
_entity_poly.pdbx_seq_one_letter_code
_entity_poly.pdbx_strand_id
1 'polypeptide(L)' 'MATQAQAQGLGQFARWGFTLEPPTDHVAELQHQGELVARFSQLGATEESIQAECALHLAK' A
#
# COMPACT_ATOMS: atom_id res chain seq x y z
N MET A 1 12.76 3.97 4.32
CA MET A 1 12.67 4.13 2.85
C MET A 1 11.67 3.09 2.35
N ALA A 2 10.64 3.47 1.60
CA ALA A 2 9.80 2.49 0.92
C ALA A 2 10.67 1.74 -0.10
N THR A 3 10.65 0.42 -0.06
CA THR A 3 11.40 -0.41 -1.02
C THR A 3 10.77 -0.26 -2.41
N GLN A 4 11.58 -0.32 -3.46
CA GLN A 4 11.12 -0.15 -4.84
C GLN A 4 9.94 -1.09 -5.19
N ALA A 5 9.93 -2.31 -4.64
CA ALA A 5 8.83 -3.27 -4.75
C ALA A 5 7.50 -2.72 -4.23
N GLN A 6 7.49 -1.97 -3.12
CA GLN A 6 6.28 -1.38 -2.56
C GLN A 6 5.71 -0.26 -3.44
N ALA A 7 6.59 0.55 -4.03
CA ALA A 7 6.20 1.58 -4.99
C ALA A 7 5.71 0.97 -6.31
N GLN A 8 6.29 -0.17 -6.73
CA GLN A 8 5.85 -0.92 -7.92
C GLN A 8 4.49 -1.58 -7.71
N GLY A 9 4.24 -2.16 -6.53
CA GLY A 9 2.96 -2.80 -6.19
C GLY A 9 1.78 -1.83 -6.21
N LEU A 10 2.03 -0.58 -5.82
CA LEU A 10 1.02 0.49 -5.91
C LEU A 10 0.68 0.83 -7.36
N GLY A 11 1.65 0.73 -8.28
CA GLY A 11 1.52 0.90 -9.74
C GLY A 11 0.25 1.62 -10.22
N GLN A 12 -0.73 0.82 -10.68
CA GLN A 12 -2.00 1.34 -11.19
C GLN A 12 -2.92 1.92 -10.11
N PHE A 13 -2.91 1.39 -8.89
CA PHE A 13 -3.72 1.86 -7.76
C PHE A 13 -3.34 3.27 -7.29
N ALA A 14 -2.09 3.68 -7.51
CA ALA A 14 -1.68 5.07 -7.31
C ALA A 14 -2.56 6.05 -8.09
N ARG A 15 -3.04 5.66 -9.28
CA ARG A 15 -3.95 6.48 -10.11
C ARG A 15 -5.38 6.54 -9.58
N TRP A 16 -5.75 5.61 -8.70
CA TRP A 16 -7.06 5.52 -8.07
C TRP A 16 -7.10 6.24 -6.72
N GLY A 17 -6.01 6.92 -6.33
CA GLY A 17 -5.91 7.67 -5.08
C GLY A 17 -5.28 6.89 -3.92
N PHE A 18 -4.68 5.72 -4.20
CA PHE A 18 -3.91 5.00 -3.18
C PHE A 18 -2.51 5.61 -3.05
N THR A 19 -2.03 5.74 -1.82
CA THR A 19 -0.69 6.21 -1.49
C THR A 19 -0.10 5.30 -0.44
N LEU A 20 1.16 4.92 -0.62
CA LEU A 20 1.89 4.16 0.39
C LEU A 20 2.83 5.09 1.11
N GLU A 21 2.59 5.32 2.40
CA GLU A 21 3.53 6.10 3.20
C GLU A 21 4.75 5.26 3.56
N PRO A 22 5.96 5.86 3.48
CA PRO A 22 7.19 5.17 3.77
C PRO A 22 7.19 4.70 5.22
N PRO A 23 7.79 3.52 5.51
CA PRO A 23 7.76 2.99 6.85
C PRO A 23 8.54 3.89 7.81
N THR A 24 7.82 4.52 8.73
CA THR A 24 8.36 5.30 9.84
C THR A 24 8.87 4.40 10.95
N ASP A 25 8.27 3.20 11.11
CA ASP A 25 8.58 2.23 12.18
C ASP A 25 8.48 0.77 11.68
N HIS A 26 9.16 0.44 10.57
CA HIS A 26 9.12 -0.88 9.90
C HIS A 26 7.73 -1.33 9.37
N VAL A 27 6.75 -0.44 9.36
CA VAL A 27 5.41 -0.67 8.82
C VAL A 27 5.07 0.34 7.74
N ALA A 28 4.69 -0.12 6.55
CA ALA A 28 4.20 0.71 5.47
C ALA A 28 2.68 0.86 5.58
N GLU A 29 2.21 2.09 5.44
CA GLU A 29 0.81 2.42 5.59
C GLU A 29 0.21 2.69 4.21
N LEU A 30 -0.74 1.85 3.80
CA LEU A 30 -1.54 2.07 2.61
C LEU A 30 -2.69 2.98 2.97
N GLN A 31 -2.72 4.13 2.32
CA GLN A 31 -3.78 5.11 2.43
C GLN A 31 -4.54 5.22 1.12
N HIS A 32 -5.81 5.57 1.20
CA HIS A 32 -6.66 5.92 0.07
C HIS A 32 -7.39 7.20 0.39
N GLN A 33 -7.16 8.25 -0.39
CA GLN A 33 -7.80 9.56 -0.20
C GLN A 33 -7.66 10.16 1.22
N GLY A 34 -6.58 9.83 1.94
CA GLY A 34 -6.33 10.29 3.31
C GLY A 34 -6.92 9.39 4.40
N GLU A 35 -7.57 8.28 4.03
CA GLU A 35 -7.98 7.24 4.96
C GLU A 35 -6.95 6.11 4.98
N LEU A 36 -6.65 5.59 6.16
CA LEU A 36 -5.80 4.42 6.32
C LEU A 36 -6.57 3.17 5.89
N VAL A 37 -6.16 2.56 4.78
CA VAL A 37 -6.76 1.32 4.25
C VAL A 37 -6.15 0.10 4.93
N ALA A 38 -4.82 0.02 4.94
CA ALA A 38 -4.11 -1.14 5.47
C ALA A 38 -2.72 -0.76 6.01
N ARG A 39 -2.19 -1.59 6.89
CA ARG A 39 -0.82 -1.49 7.38
C ARG A 39 -0.09 -2.79 7.09
N PHE A 40 1.06 -2.68 6.46
CA PHE A 40 1.91 -3.80 6.13
C PHE A 40 3.20 -3.69 6.92
N SER A 41 3.66 -4.78 7.53
CA SER A 41 5.05 -4.84 7.99
C SER A 41 6.00 -4.85 6.80
N GLN A 42 7.24 -4.42 6.99
CA GLN A 42 8.27 -4.38 5.92
C GLN A 42 8.43 -5.71 5.17
N LEU A 43 8.19 -6.85 5.85
CA LEU A 43 8.21 -8.20 5.25
C LEU A 43 6.87 -8.60 4.61
N GLY A 44 5.75 -8.03 5.06
CA GLY A 44 4.41 -8.31 4.56
C GLY A 44 3.95 -7.36 3.45
N ALA A 45 4.66 -6.26 3.23
CA ALA A 45 4.41 -5.26 2.20
C ALA A 45 4.91 -5.72 0.82
N THR A 46 4.46 -6.91 0.42
CA THR A 46 4.72 -7.44 -0.92
C THR A 46 3.73 -6.84 -1.92
N GLU A 47 4.07 -6.86 -3.21
CA GLU A 47 3.18 -6.37 -4.26
C GLU A 47 1.82 -7.08 -4.22
N GLU A 48 1.81 -8.41 -4.08
CA GLU A 48 0.58 -9.20 -3.99
C GLU A 48 -0.28 -8.79 -2.79
N SER A 49 0.31 -8.64 -1.60
CA SER A 49 -0.43 -8.22 -0.41
C SER A 49 -1.02 -6.82 -0.57
N ILE A 50 -0.25 -5.88 -1.12
CA ILE A 50 -0.69 -4.49 -1.34
C ILE A 50 -1.83 -4.46 -2.35
N GLN A 51 -1.69 -5.18 -3.47
CA GLN A 51 -2.72 -5.22 -4.51
C GLN A 51 -3.99 -5.93 -4.03
N ALA A 52 -3.87 -6.99 -3.24
CA ALA A 52 -5.01 -7.69 -2.65
C ALA A 52 -5.83 -6.75 -1.76
N GLU A 53 -5.20 -6.00 -0.86
CA GLU A 53 -5.90 -5.05 0.01
C GLU A 53 -6.49 -3.87 -0.77
N CYS A 54 -5.77 -3.33 -1.76
CA CYS A 54 -6.32 -2.30 -2.66
C CYS A 54 -7.58 -2.79 -3.38
N ALA A 55 -7.55 -4.01 -3.94
CA ALA A 55 -8.68 -4.60 -4.65
C ALA A 55 -9.86 -4.89 -3.70
N LEU A 56 -9.57 -5.40 -2.49
CA LEU A 56 -10.57 -5.66 -1.47
C LEU A 56 -11.25 -4.37 -1.00
N HIS A 57 -10.50 -3.27 -0.88
CA HIS A 57 -11.04 -1.96 -0.54
C HIS A 57 -11.90 -1.37 -1.66
N LEU A 58 -11.48 -1.50 -2.92
CA LEU A 58 -12.26 -1.03 -4.09
C LEU A 58 -13.53 -1.84 -4.34
N ALA A 59 -13.59 -3.10 -3.92
CA ALA A 59 -14.75 -3.97 -4.06
C ALA A 59 -15.80 -3.79 -2.94
N LYS A 60 -15.51 -2.93 -1.95
CA LYS A 60 -16.36 -2.67 -0.79
C LYS A 60 -17.25 -1.45 -1.02
#